data_AF-A0A1S9I8J5-F1
#
_entry.id   AF-A0A1S9I8J5-F1
#
_cell.length_a   1.000
_cell.length_b   1.000
_cell.length_c   1.000
_cell.angle_alpha   90.00
_cell.angle_beta   90.00
_cell.angle_gamma   90.00
#
_symmetry.space_group_name_H-M   'P 1'
#
loop_
_entity.id
_entity.type
_entity.pdbx_description
1 polymer ?
#
loop_
_entity_poly.entity_id
_entity_poly.type
_entity_poly.pdbx_seq_one_letter_code
_entity_poly.pdbx_strand_id
1 'polypeptide(L)'
;MKLALVDNRISDEEKNNLEKRNIKVILCPSSNLLYPAVCGHPDMLLHIIDEQTIIVHKNTDKEFVKLLKNLGINVILSSKSLENKYPEDIILNALNIGDIFMHKLNYTDPNLLSLIKHKKLLNINQGYSKCSTAIVSPNAVMTSDIKIEKLLKKNDIDVLLLPPGDIILPGLNYGFIGGTCGLLDDNTLAFYGNLNMYKYGNEVLNFLKKHNVKPVFLSEGKLIDRGSIFCLDIR
;
A
#
# COMPACT_ATOMS: atom_id res chain seq x y z
N MET A 1 -9.28 5.19 -18.20
CA MET A 1 -10.00 5.49 -16.94
C MET A 1 -9.09 5.16 -15.76
N LYS A 2 -8.97 6.05 -14.76
CA LYS A 2 -8.18 5.78 -13.55
C LYS A 2 -9.04 5.17 -12.45
N LEU A 3 -8.53 4.13 -11.80
CA LEU A 3 -9.15 3.48 -10.65
C LEU A 3 -8.32 3.69 -9.39
N ALA A 4 -8.97 3.67 -8.22
CA ALA A 4 -8.32 3.51 -6.93
C ALA A 4 -8.94 2.35 -6.16
N LEU A 5 -8.12 1.37 -5.78
CA LEU A 5 -8.46 0.29 -4.87
C LEU A 5 -8.12 0.75 -3.45
N VAL A 6 -9.14 0.83 -2.60
CA VAL A 6 -9.03 1.40 -1.25
C VAL A 6 -9.80 0.55 -0.25
N ASP A 7 -9.49 0.71 1.03
CA ASP A 7 -10.21 0.05 2.12
C ASP A 7 -11.70 0.41 2.08
N ASN A 8 -12.60 -0.56 2.29
CA ASN A 8 -14.04 -0.31 2.33
C ASN A 8 -14.52 0.54 3.52
N ARG A 9 -13.62 0.89 4.44
CA ARG A 9 -13.90 1.66 5.66
C ARG A 9 -13.41 3.11 5.59
N ILE A 10 -12.98 3.58 4.42
CA ILE A 10 -12.70 5.01 4.20
C ILE A 10 -13.98 5.84 4.39
N SER A 11 -13.83 7.10 4.78
CA SER A 11 -14.97 8.01 4.94
C SER A 11 -15.53 8.47 3.59
N ASP A 12 -16.76 8.99 3.59
CA ASP A 12 -17.34 9.62 2.41
C ASP A 12 -16.50 10.83 1.96
N GLU A 13 -15.89 11.57 2.88
CA GLU A 13 -14.97 12.67 2.56
C GLU A 13 -13.76 12.16 1.77
N GLU A 14 -13.10 11.11 2.27
CA GLU A 14 -11.93 10.50 1.63
C GLU A 14 -12.27 9.99 0.22
N LYS A 15 -13.41 9.30 0.10
CA LYS A 15 -13.92 8.81 -1.18
C LYS A 15 -14.23 9.94 -2.15
N ASN A 16 -15.01 10.93 -1.72
CA ASN A 16 -15.42 12.06 -2.56
C ASN A 16 -14.20 12.87 -3.06
N ASN A 17 -13.16 13.00 -2.23
CA ASN A 17 -11.94 13.68 -2.63
C ASN A 17 -11.15 12.91 -3.71
N LEU A 18 -11.17 11.58 -3.70
CA LEU A 18 -10.64 10.79 -4.82
C LEU A 18 -11.50 10.98 -6.09
N GLU A 19 -12.83 10.90 -5.97
CA GLU A 19 -13.75 10.97 -7.11
C GLU A 19 -13.74 12.36 -7.80
N LYS A 20 -13.58 13.45 -7.05
CA LYS A 20 -13.38 14.82 -7.60
C LYS A 20 -12.17 14.93 -8.52
N ARG A 21 -11.25 13.96 -8.48
CA ARG A 21 -10.04 13.89 -9.31
C ARG A 21 -10.22 12.96 -10.51
N ASN A 22 -11.47 12.63 -10.87
CA ASN A 22 -11.83 11.70 -11.95
C ASN A 22 -11.27 10.28 -11.74
N ILE A 23 -11.12 9.88 -10.48
CA ILE A 23 -10.67 8.53 -10.09
C ILE A 23 -11.90 7.74 -9.64
N LYS A 24 -12.16 6.62 -10.30
CA LYS A 24 -13.24 5.72 -9.88
C LYS A 24 -12.76 4.88 -8.70
N VAL A 25 -13.43 5.03 -7.57
CA VAL A 25 -13.10 4.31 -6.33
C VAL A 25 -13.73 2.91 -6.35
N ILE A 26 -12.92 1.90 -6.03
CA ILE A 26 -13.31 0.51 -5.85
C ILE A 26 -12.95 0.11 -4.42
N LEU A 27 -13.96 -0.22 -3.63
CA LEU A 27 -13.79 -0.61 -2.23
C LEU A 27 -13.39 -2.09 -2.14
N CYS A 28 -12.26 -2.39 -1.52
CA CYS A 28 -11.82 -3.75 -1.23
C CYS A 28 -12.70 -4.36 -0.13
N PRO A 29 -13.35 -5.52 -0.37
CA PRO A 29 -14.18 -6.16 0.65
C PRO A 29 -13.32 -6.64 1.81
N SER A 30 -13.77 -6.40 3.04
CA SER A 30 -13.04 -6.87 4.22
C SER A 30 -12.98 -8.41 4.26
N SER A 31 -11.86 -8.96 4.73
CA SER A 31 -11.70 -10.39 4.98
C SER A 31 -11.89 -10.72 6.46
N ASN A 32 -12.77 -11.68 6.77
CA ASN A 32 -12.94 -12.22 8.12
C ASN A 32 -11.75 -13.10 8.58
N LEU A 33 -10.80 -13.38 7.69
CA LEU A 33 -9.57 -14.12 8.00
C LEU A 33 -8.52 -13.24 8.70
N LEU A 34 -8.70 -11.92 8.67
CA LEU A 34 -7.81 -10.95 9.27
C LEU A 34 -8.46 -10.29 10.49
N TYR A 35 -7.63 -9.78 11.40
CA TYR A 35 -8.12 -9.07 12.58
C TYR A 35 -8.63 -7.66 12.22
N PRO A 36 -9.50 -7.05 13.06
CA PRO A 36 -10.26 -5.86 12.68
C PRO A 36 -9.44 -4.66 12.22
N ALA A 37 -8.22 -4.45 12.70
CA ALA A 37 -7.46 -3.26 12.31
C ALA A 37 -7.12 -3.27 10.80
N VAL A 38 -6.77 -4.45 10.25
CA VAL A 38 -6.23 -4.58 8.89
C VAL A 38 -7.14 -5.34 7.93
N CYS A 39 -8.34 -5.76 8.37
CA CYS A 39 -9.19 -6.65 7.59
C CYS A 39 -9.69 -6.08 6.26
N GLY A 40 -9.72 -4.75 6.10
CA GLY A 40 -10.06 -4.06 4.86
C GLY A 40 -8.87 -3.54 4.06
N HIS A 41 -7.64 -3.69 4.57
CA HIS A 41 -6.45 -3.07 4.00
C HIS A 41 -6.13 -3.63 2.60
N PRO A 42 -6.15 -2.82 1.52
CA PRO A 42 -5.78 -3.30 0.19
C PRO A 42 -4.42 -3.99 0.15
N ASP A 43 -3.41 -3.44 0.82
CA ASP A 43 -2.05 -4.00 0.83
C ASP A 43 -1.91 -5.34 1.58
N MET A 44 -2.93 -5.75 2.32
CA MET A 44 -3.02 -7.09 2.91
C MET A 44 -3.77 -8.07 2.00
N LEU A 45 -4.76 -7.55 1.25
CA LEU A 45 -5.71 -8.36 0.48
C LEU A 45 -5.26 -8.60 -0.96
N LEU A 46 -4.46 -7.70 -1.54
CA LEU A 46 -4.01 -7.75 -2.92
C LEU A 46 -2.61 -7.17 -3.11
N HIS A 47 -2.02 -7.45 -4.27
CA HIS A 47 -0.74 -6.90 -4.69
C HIS A 47 -0.77 -6.59 -6.19
N ILE A 48 -0.31 -5.39 -6.56
CA ILE A 48 -0.20 -4.96 -7.95
C ILE A 48 1.08 -5.55 -8.55
N ILE A 49 0.95 -6.30 -9.64
CA ILE A 49 2.10 -6.87 -10.37
C ILE A 49 2.58 -5.89 -11.43
N ASP A 50 1.63 -5.38 -12.22
CA ASP A 50 1.81 -4.42 -13.30
C ASP A 50 0.47 -3.68 -13.57
N GLU A 51 0.44 -2.82 -14.60
CA GLU A 51 -0.73 -2.00 -14.97
C GLU A 51 -2.01 -2.81 -15.26
N GLN A 52 -1.88 -4.09 -15.61
CA GLN A 52 -3.00 -4.94 -16.03
C GLN A 52 -3.21 -6.15 -15.13
N THR A 53 -2.25 -6.50 -14.27
CA THR A 53 -2.27 -7.72 -13.47
C THR A 53 -2.22 -7.44 -11.98
N ILE A 54 -3.18 -8.04 -11.26
CA ILE A 54 -3.24 -8.01 -9.79
C ILE A 54 -3.31 -9.45 -9.29
N ILE A 55 -2.61 -9.73 -8.19
CA ILE A 55 -2.87 -10.92 -7.39
C ILE A 55 -3.73 -10.55 -6.17
N VAL A 56 -4.78 -11.31 -5.91
CA VAL A 56 -5.65 -11.16 -4.74
C VAL A 56 -5.63 -12.42 -3.89
N HIS A 57 -5.91 -12.31 -2.59
CA HIS A 57 -5.93 -13.49 -1.71
C HIS A 57 -6.98 -14.51 -2.18
N LYS A 58 -6.71 -15.81 -2.10
CA LYS A 58 -7.56 -16.84 -2.73
C LYS A 58 -8.98 -16.97 -2.18
N ASN A 59 -9.22 -16.43 -1.00
CA ASN A 59 -10.52 -16.38 -0.35
C ASN A 59 -11.26 -15.05 -0.60
N THR A 60 -10.80 -14.23 -1.55
CA THR A 60 -11.45 -12.97 -1.93
C THR A 60 -12.87 -13.26 -2.41
N ASP A 61 -13.79 -12.34 -2.11
CA ASP A 61 -15.15 -12.37 -2.60
C ASP A 61 -15.20 -12.52 -4.14
N LYS A 62 -16.03 -13.46 -4.62
CA LYS A 62 -16.09 -13.81 -6.05
C LYS A 62 -16.67 -12.68 -6.90
N GLU A 63 -17.60 -11.89 -6.36
CA GLU A 63 -18.16 -10.75 -7.09
C GLU A 63 -17.13 -9.62 -7.19
N PHE A 64 -16.29 -9.42 -6.18
CA PHE A 64 -15.14 -8.51 -6.30
C PHE A 64 -14.14 -8.96 -7.36
N VAL A 65 -13.79 -10.25 -7.41
CA VAL A 65 -12.92 -10.79 -8.48
C VAL A 65 -13.54 -10.58 -9.87
N LYS A 66 -14.85 -10.83 -10.00
CA LYS A 66 -15.60 -10.63 -11.24
C LYS A 66 -15.66 -9.15 -11.63
N LEU A 67 -15.86 -8.25 -10.68
CA LEU A 67 -15.83 -6.81 -10.89
C LEU A 67 -14.49 -6.37 -11.49
N LEU A 68 -13.36 -6.79 -10.91
CA LEU A 68 -12.03 -6.45 -11.43
C LEU A 68 -11.82 -7.00 -12.85
N LYS A 69 -12.23 -8.25 -13.11
CA LYS A 69 -12.15 -8.84 -14.46
C LYS A 69 -13.00 -8.11 -15.49
N ASN A 70 -14.21 -7.69 -15.12
CA ASN A 70 -15.09 -6.89 -15.98
C ASN A 70 -14.52 -5.50 -16.30
N LEU A 71 -13.61 -5.01 -15.46
CA LEU A 71 -12.84 -3.79 -15.70
C LEU A 71 -11.60 -4.04 -16.56
N GLY A 72 -11.40 -5.26 -17.09
CA GLY A 72 -10.25 -5.61 -17.93
C GLY A 72 -8.98 -5.96 -17.16
N ILE A 73 -9.04 -6.08 -15.83
CA ILE A 73 -7.89 -6.47 -14.99
C ILE A 73 -7.72 -7.99 -15.04
N ASN A 74 -6.50 -8.44 -15.30
CA ASN A 74 -6.10 -9.82 -15.12
C ASN A 74 -5.93 -10.11 -13.62
N VAL A 75 -6.84 -10.93 -13.06
CA VAL A 75 -6.83 -11.27 -11.63
C VAL A 75 -6.30 -12.69 -11.42
N ILE A 76 -5.20 -12.78 -10.68
CA ILE A 76 -4.58 -14.02 -10.22
C ILE A 76 -4.94 -14.23 -8.74
N LEU A 77 -5.15 -15.48 -8.33
CA LEU A 77 -5.36 -15.82 -6.92
C LEU A 77 -4.05 -16.26 -6.28
N SER A 78 -3.85 -15.90 -5.01
CA SER A 78 -2.77 -16.45 -4.17
C SER A 78 -2.87 -17.98 -4.08
N SER A 79 -1.75 -18.64 -3.80
CA SER A 79 -1.73 -20.09 -3.52
C SER A 79 -2.19 -20.37 -2.07
N LYS A 80 -1.77 -19.51 -1.13
CA LYS A 80 -2.07 -19.60 0.30
C LYS A 80 -3.30 -18.79 0.68
N SER A 81 -3.93 -19.17 1.79
CA SER A 81 -4.94 -18.35 2.47
C SER A 81 -4.25 -17.34 3.37
N LEU A 82 -4.90 -16.22 3.64
CA LEU A 82 -4.55 -15.37 4.77
C LEU A 82 -4.96 -16.07 6.07
N GLU A 83 -4.19 -15.86 7.13
CA GLU A 83 -4.59 -16.21 8.50
C GLU A 83 -4.42 -15.00 9.41
N ASN A 84 -5.08 -14.96 10.56
CA ASN A 84 -5.11 -13.78 11.42
C ASN A 84 -3.86 -13.57 12.29
N LYS A 85 -2.82 -14.41 12.14
CA LYS A 85 -1.60 -14.38 12.94
C LYS A 85 -0.40 -14.11 12.07
N TYR A 86 0.41 -13.15 12.49
CA TYR A 86 1.73 -12.94 11.92
C TYR A 86 2.61 -14.19 12.06
N PRO A 87 3.34 -14.62 11.01
CA PRO A 87 3.49 -13.96 9.69
C PRO A 87 2.61 -14.54 8.56
N GLU A 88 1.50 -15.21 8.85
CA GLU A 88 0.63 -15.79 7.81
C GLU A 88 -0.40 -14.76 7.27
N ASP A 89 -0.53 -13.59 7.88
CA ASP A 89 -1.35 -12.47 7.42
C ASP A 89 -0.66 -11.61 6.34
N ILE A 90 0.67 -11.69 6.22
CA ILE A 90 1.47 -10.80 5.35
C ILE A 90 1.77 -11.38 3.96
N ILE A 91 1.14 -12.49 3.54
CA ILE A 91 1.57 -13.24 2.34
C ILE A 91 1.63 -12.40 1.03
N LEU A 92 0.92 -11.26 0.99
CA LEU A 92 0.90 -10.30 -0.12
C LEU A 92 1.47 -8.90 0.23
N ASN A 93 1.84 -8.63 1.50
CA ASN A 93 2.23 -7.29 1.99
C ASN A 93 3.70 -6.92 1.68
N ALA A 94 4.09 -7.18 0.43
CA ALA A 94 5.44 -6.93 -0.07
C ALA A 94 5.61 -5.51 -0.62
N LEU A 95 6.78 -4.90 -0.39
CA LEU A 95 7.18 -3.71 -1.12
C LEU A 95 7.59 -4.10 -2.54
N ASN A 96 7.02 -3.41 -3.54
CA ASN A 96 7.34 -3.58 -4.95
C ASN A 96 7.60 -2.19 -5.56
N ILE A 97 8.86 -1.87 -5.84
CA ILE A 97 9.31 -0.53 -6.27
C ILE A 97 10.41 -0.66 -7.30
N GLY A 98 10.22 -0.09 -8.50
CA GLY A 98 11.17 -0.25 -9.61
C GLY A 98 11.50 -1.72 -9.85
N ASP A 99 12.79 -2.04 -9.85
CA ASP A 99 13.31 -3.41 -9.98
C ASP A 99 13.51 -4.14 -8.64
N ILE A 100 13.03 -3.58 -7.52
CA ILE A 100 13.16 -4.17 -6.20
C ILE A 100 11.83 -4.76 -5.75
N PHE A 101 11.88 -6.01 -5.30
CA PHE A 101 10.83 -6.64 -4.51
C PHE A 101 11.40 -6.97 -3.13
N MET A 102 10.82 -6.43 -2.07
CA MET A 102 11.30 -6.62 -0.70
C MET A 102 10.20 -7.14 0.19
N HIS A 103 10.46 -8.25 0.89
CA HIS A 103 9.49 -8.88 1.78
C HIS A 103 10.18 -9.85 2.75
N LYS A 104 9.41 -10.46 3.66
CA LYS A 104 9.83 -11.65 4.40
C LYS A 104 9.68 -12.86 3.48
N LEU A 105 10.69 -13.10 2.65
CA LEU A 105 10.56 -13.91 1.43
C LEU A 105 9.99 -15.31 1.67
N ASN A 106 10.36 -15.96 2.78
CA ASN A 106 9.86 -17.29 3.18
C ASN A 106 8.34 -17.34 3.42
N TYR A 107 7.68 -16.19 3.60
CA TYR A 107 6.25 -16.06 3.81
C TYR A 107 5.53 -15.38 2.64
N THR A 108 6.25 -15.00 1.58
CA THR A 108 5.62 -14.53 0.35
C THR A 108 4.77 -15.64 -0.26
N ASP A 109 3.59 -15.31 -0.77
CA ASP A 109 2.80 -16.26 -1.53
C ASP A 109 3.61 -16.81 -2.72
N PRO A 110 3.63 -18.14 -2.96
CA PRO A 110 4.36 -18.73 -4.06
C PRO A 110 3.96 -18.21 -5.45
N ASN A 111 2.68 -17.91 -5.68
CA ASN A 111 2.23 -17.35 -6.97
C ASN A 111 2.76 -15.93 -7.12
N LEU A 112 2.69 -15.11 -6.07
CA LEU A 112 3.29 -13.77 -6.08
C LEU A 112 4.78 -13.86 -6.39
N LEU A 113 5.54 -14.67 -5.66
CA LEU A 113 6.98 -14.83 -5.85
C LEU A 113 7.36 -15.26 -7.27
N SER A 114 6.58 -16.16 -7.87
CA SER A 114 6.78 -16.61 -9.26
C SER A 114 6.61 -15.47 -10.28
N LEU A 115 5.64 -14.57 -10.05
CA LEU A 115 5.35 -13.44 -10.92
C LEU A 115 6.45 -12.37 -10.88
N ILE A 116 7.06 -12.16 -9.71
CA ILE A 116 8.04 -11.09 -9.48
C ILE A 116 9.50 -11.55 -9.52
N LYS A 117 9.78 -12.84 -9.78
CA LYS A 117 11.13 -13.44 -9.74
C LYS A 117 12.17 -12.78 -10.66
N HIS A 118 11.71 -11.99 -11.63
CA HIS A 118 12.56 -11.23 -12.53
C HIS A 118 13.17 -9.98 -11.87
N LYS A 119 12.64 -9.55 -10.72
CA LYS A 119 13.12 -8.42 -9.92
C LYS A 119 14.23 -8.83 -8.97
N LYS A 120 14.96 -7.84 -8.44
CA LYS A 120 15.90 -8.01 -7.33
C LYS A 120 15.13 -8.30 -6.04
N LEU A 121 15.27 -9.54 -5.55
CA LEU A 121 14.59 -9.98 -4.34
C LEU A 121 15.40 -9.62 -3.10
N LEU A 122 14.81 -8.84 -2.20
CA LEU A 122 15.41 -8.43 -0.93
C LEU A 122 14.65 -9.06 0.24
N ASN A 123 15.36 -9.84 1.06
CA ASN A 123 14.77 -10.45 2.25
C ASN A 123 14.89 -9.52 3.46
N ILE A 124 13.77 -9.34 4.19
CA ILE A 124 13.71 -8.55 5.42
C ILE A 124 12.81 -9.25 6.46
N ASN A 125 13.09 -9.05 7.75
CA ASN A 125 12.27 -9.66 8.81
C ASN A 125 10.90 -8.98 8.97
N GLN A 126 10.81 -7.68 8.67
CA GLN A 126 9.56 -6.92 8.71
C GLN A 126 8.64 -7.41 7.59
N GLY A 127 7.55 -8.09 7.96
CA GLY A 127 6.64 -8.69 6.99
C GLY A 127 5.64 -7.69 6.41
N TYR A 128 5.29 -6.65 7.16
CA TYR A 128 4.41 -5.57 6.69
C TYR A 128 5.16 -4.57 5.82
N SER A 129 6.00 -5.05 4.91
CA SER A 129 6.96 -4.21 4.17
C SER A 129 6.28 -3.18 3.27
N LYS A 130 5.06 -3.46 2.77
CA LYS A 130 4.26 -2.47 2.05
C LYS A 130 3.61 -1.45 2.97
N CYS A 131 2.97 -1.87 4.07
CA CYS A 131 2.36 -0.93 5.01
C CYS A 131 3.41 -0.01 5.63
N SER A 132 4.56 -0.56 6.00
CA SER A 132 5.66 0.15 6.65
C SER A 132 6.46 1.08 5.74
N THR A 133 6.20 1.05 4.42
CA THR A 133 6.98 1.81 3.43
C THR A 133 6.07 2.54 2.44
N ALA A 134 6.08 3.87 2.50
CA ALA A 134 5.40 4.72 1.52
C ALA A 134 6.30 4.92 0.29
N ILE A 135 5.80 4.56 -0.90
CA ILE A 135 6.49 4.83 -2.16
C ILE A 135 6.21 6.28 -2.54
N VAL A 136 7.27 7.05 -2.76
CA VAL A 136 7.19 8.45 -3.22
C VAL A 136 7.46 8.52 -4.73
N SER A 137 8.42 7.75 -5.22
CA SER A 137 8.74 7.64 -6.65
C SER A 137 9.44 6.29 -6.90
N PRO A 138 9.79 5.93 -8.15
CA PRO A 138 10.47 4.66 -8.45
C PRO A 138 11.81 4.45 -7.72
N ASN A 139 12.43 5.50 -7.18
CA ASN A 139 13.69 5.44 -6.44
C ASN A 139 13.66 6.17 -5.09
N ALA A 140 12.47 6.47 -4.54
CA ALA A 140 12.34 7.17 -3.26
C ALA A 140 11.20 6.63 -2.40
N VAL A 141 11.47 6.45 -1.10
CA VAL A 141 10.48 5.97 -0.13
C VAL A 141 10.56 6.68 1.21
N MET A 142 9.51 6.54 2.02
CA MET A 142 9.48 6.92 3.43
C MET A 142 9.19 5.69 4.29
N THR A 143 9.85 5.55 5.43
CA THR A 143 9.61 4.45 6.37
C THR A 143 9.97 4.85 7.78
N SER A 144 9.46 4.11 8.77
CA SER A 144 9.92 4.18 10.16
C SER A 144 10.80 3.00 10.56
N ASP A 145 10.98 2.01 9.69
CA ASP A 145 11.78 0.83 9.98
C ASP A 145 13.25 1.04 9.57
N ILE A 146 14.13 1.10 10.56
CA ILE A 146 15.57 1.32 10.38
C ILE A 146 16.23 0.20 9.54
N LYS A 147 15.72 -1.03 9.61
CA LYS A 147 16.29 -2.14 8.83
C LYS A 147 15.88 -2.03 7.37
N ILE A 148 14.63 -1.62 7.10
CA ILE A 148 14.17 -1.29 5.75
C ILE A 148 15.00 -0.14 5.17
N GLU A 149 15.17 0.95 5.93
CA GLU A 149 15.96 2.11 5.50
C GLU A 149 17.39 1.74 5.12
N LYS A 150 18.10 1.01 6.00
CA LYS A 150 19.46 0.54 5.73
C LYS A 150 19.54 -0.36 4.50
N LEU A 151 18.54 -1.23 4.31
CA LEU A 151 18.53 -2.17 3.19
C LEU A 151 18.26 -1.44 1.86
N LEU A 152 17.28 -0.55 1.82
CA LEU A 152 16.93 0.20 0.62
C LEU A 152 18.03 1.22 0.21
N LYS A 153 18.66 1.89 1.17
CA LYS A 153 19.81 2.78 0.90
C LYS A 153 21.00 2.04 0.27
N LYS A 154 21.25 0.78 0.66
CA LYS A 154 22.27 -0.08 0.04
C LYS A 154 21.92 -0.52 -1.38
N ASN A 155 20.69 -0.27 -1.81
CA ASN A 155 20.18 -0.58 -3.14
C ASN A 155 19.77 0.69 -3.89
N ASP A 156 20.45 1.81 -3.60
CA ASP A 156 20.35 3.09 -4.32
C ASP A 156 18.94 3.72 -4.30
N ILE A 157 18.15 3.40 -3.28
CA ILE A 157 16.87 4.05 -3.00
C ILE A 157 17.09 5.19 -2.00
N ASP A 158 16.53 6.36 -2.31
CA ASP A 158 16.49 7.50 -1.39
C ASP A 158 15.43 7.25 -0.32
N VAL A 159 15.80 7.37 0.95
CA VAL A 159 14.92 7.00 2.06
C VAL A 159 14.82 8.14 3.07
N LEU A 160 13.60 8.62 3.28
CA LEU A 160 13.25 9.40 4.47
C LEU A 160 12.91 8.46 5.62
N LEU A 161 13.75 8.46 6.66
CA LEU A 161 13.46 7.77 7.91
C LEU A 161 12.66 8.69 8.83
N LEU A 162 11.47 8.25 9.22
CA LEU A 162 10.56 8.96 10.12
C LEU A 162 10.45 8.22 11.46
N PRO A 163 10.38 8.90 12.61
CA PRO A 163 10.08 8.20 13.88
C PRO A 163 8.69 7.54 13.85
N PRO A 164 8.50 6.39 14.52
CA PRO A 164 7.18 5.75 14.60
C PRO A 164 6.20 6.56 15.47
N GLY A 165 4.90 6.32 15.27
CA GLY A 165 3.82 6.95 16.03
C GLY A 165 3.09 8.07 15.29
N ASP A 166 2.10 8.68 15.95
CA ASP A 166 1.25 9.78 15.46
C ASP A 166 0.42 9.47 14.20
N ILE A 167 0.30 8.19 13.84
CA ILE A 167 -0.60 7.68 12.80
C ILE A 167 -1.66 6.82 13.48
N ILE A 168 -2.93 7.09 13.18
CA ILE A 168 -4.05 6.34 13.75
C ILE A 168 -4.18 5.00 13.02
N LEU A 169 -4.23 3.92 13.79
CA LEU A 169 -4.68 2.61 13.32
C LEU A 169 -5.68 2.07 14.37
N PRO A 170 -6.99 2.11 14.09
CA PRO A 170 -7.99 1.72 15.09
C PRO A 170 -7.75 0.31 15.64
N GLY A 171 -7.66 0.20 16.96
CA GLY A 171 -7.40 -1.07 17.66
C GLY A 171 -5.93 -1.40 17.93
N LEU A 172 -4.98 -0.55 17.52
CA LEU A 172 -3.55 -0.71 17.76
C LEU A 172 -2.90 0.59 18.26
N ASN A 173 -1.63 0.51 18.68
CA ASN A 173 -0.90 1.63 19.27
C ASN A 173 -0.58 2.75 18.25
N TYR A 174 -0.25 2.37 17.02
CA TYR A 174 0.02 3.28 15.91
C TYR A 174 -0.06 2.54 14.57
N GLY A 175 -0.31 3.28 13.49
CA GLY A 175 -0.27 2.80 12.12
C GLY A 175 1.06 3.07 11.40
N PHE A 176 1.13 2.67 10.14
CA PHE A 176 2.33 2.81 9.32
C PHE A 176 2.15 3.80 8.16
N ILE A 177 3.21 4.55 7.84
CA ILE A 177 3.19 5.62 6.82
C ILE A 177 2.76 5.13 5.44
N GLY A 178 3.22 3.95 5.01
CA GLY A 178 2.85 3.37 3.71
C GLY A 178 1.37 3.03 3.61
N GLY A 179 0.75 2.67 4.74
CA GLY A 179 -0.68 2.41 4.84
C GLY A 179 -1.55 3.68 4.82
N THR A 180 -0.96 4.86 5.04
CA THR A 180 -1.67 6.14 5.03
C THR A 180 -1.81 6.75 3.64
N CYS A 181 -1.16 6.20 2.61
CA CYS A 181 -1.02 6.91 1.33
C CYS A 181 -0.89 5.98 0.12
N GLY A 182 -0.96 6.59 -1.07
CA GLY A 182 -0.58 5.93 -2.32
C GLY A 182 -0.51 6.91 -3.49
N LEU A 183 0.31 6.57 -4.48
CA LEU A 183 0.51 7.39 -5.68
C LEU A 183 -0.76 7.33 -6.53
N LEU A 184 -1.28 8.50 -6.91
CA LEU A 184 -2.37 8.62 -7.88
C LEU A 184 -1.83 8.63 -9.31
N ASP A 185 -0.60 9.09 -9.49
CA ASP A 185 0.21 9.13 -10.71
C ASP A 185 1.67 9.33 -10.32
N ASP A 186 2.55 9.52 -11.30
CA ASP A 186 4.00 9.65 -11.12
C ASP A 186 4.42 10.83 -10.23
N ASN A 187 3.57 11.84 -10.04
CA ASN A 187 3.92 13.05 -9.32
C ASN A 187 2.89 13.51 -8.28
N THR A 188 1.92 12.67 -7.93
CA THR A 188 0.87 13.00 -6.95
C THR A 188 0.70 11.87 -5.95
N LEU A 189 0.97 12.17 -4.67
CA LEU A 189 0.82 11.23 -3.56
C LEU A 189 -0.37 11.65 -2.68
N ALA A 190 -1.40 10.81 -2.61
CA ALA A 190 -2.56 11.05 -1.76
C ALA A 190 -2.38 10.46 -0.36
N PHE A 191 -2.89 11.15 0.66
CA PHE A 191 -2.86 10.75 2.06
C PHE A 191 -4.27 10.69 2.65
N TYR A 192 -4.55 9.65 3.43
CA TYR A 192 -5.69 9.59 4.35
C TYR A 192 -5.40 10.48 5.56
N GLY A 193 -5.96 11.69 5.55
CA GLY A 193 -5.63 12.76 6.50
C GLY A 193 -4.78 13.87 5.87
N ASN A 194 -4.36 14.80 6.72
CA ASN A 194 -3.60 15.98 6.34
C ASN A 194 -2.23 16.00 7.04
N LEU A 195 -1.16 16.25 6.28
CA LEU A 195 0.20 16.33 6.84
C LEU A 195 0.37 17.49 7.84
N ASN A 196 -0.48 18.52 7.79
CA ASN A 196 -0.50 19.58 8.81
C ASN A 196 -0.88 19.04 10.21
N MET A 197 -1.55 17.90 10.27
CA MET A 197 -1.96 17.22 11.50
C MET A 197 -1.01 16.08 11.88
N TYR A 198 0.11 15.94 11.16
CA TYR A 198 1.14 14.94 11.42
C TYR A 198 2.40 15.61 11.96
N LYS A 199 2.93 15.06 13.06
CA LYS A 199 4.10 15.59 13.77
C LYS A 199 5.32 15.83 12.88
N TYR A 200 5.50 15.01 11.85
CA TYR A 200 6.63 15.10 10.91
C TYR A 200 6.19 15.53 9.50
N GLY A 201 5.09 16.29 9.41
CA GLY A 201 4.51 16.74 8.14
C GLY A 201 5.49 17.56 7.30
N ASN A 202 6.29 18.43 7.92
CA ASN A 202 7.25 19.28 7.21
C ASN A 202 8.37 18.47 6.55
N GLU A 203 8.88 17.45 7.24
CA GLU A 203 9.89 16.52 6.74
C GLU A 203 9.36 15.76 5.53
N VAL A 204 8.12 15.26 5.61
CA VAL A 204 7.44 14.63 4.48
C VAL A 204 7.30 15.61 3.32
N LEU A 205 6.76 16.81 3.54
CA LEU A 205 6.58 17.82 2.49
C LEU A 205 7.88 18.19 1.78
N ASN A 206 8.97 18.36 2.54
CA ASN A 206 10.29 18.64 1.99
C ASN A 206 10.82 17.47 1.14
N PHE A 207 10.60 16.24 1.58
CA PHE A 207 11.00 15.05 0.83
C PHE A 207 10.18 14.86 -0.45
N LEU A 208 8.86 15.06 -0.40
CA LEU A 208 8.02 15.04 -1.60
C LEU A 208 8.47 16.11 -2.60
N LYS A 209 8.74 17.34 -2.12
CA LYS A 209 9.26 18.44 -2.95
C LYS A 209 10.59 18.08 -3.62
N LYS A 210 11.52 17.45 -2.89
CA LYS A 210 12.81 16.97 -3.42
C LYS A 210 12.63 16.01 -4.60
N HIS A 211 11.57 15.20 -4.58
CA HIS A 211 11.26 14.23 -5.64
C HIS A 211 10.20 14.73 -6.65
N ASN A 212 9.87 16.03 -6.65
CA ASN A 212 8.85 16.64 -7.51
C ASN A 212 7.45 16.01 -7.38
N VAL A 213 7.13 15.50 -6.19
CA VAL A 213 5.84 14.91 -5.87
C VAL A 213 4.98 15.91 -5.11
N LYS A 214 3.72 16.05 -5.51
CA LYS A 214 2.72 16.90 -4.87
C LYS A 214 1.87 16.07 -3.91
N PRO A 215 1.68 16.53 -2.66
CA PRO A 215 0.75 15.88 -1.75
C PRO A 215 -0.71 16.23 -2.12
N VAL A 216 -1.60 15.27 -1.89
CA VAL A 216 -3.05 15.45 -1.85
C VAL A 216 -3.54 14.93 -0.51
N PHE A 217 -4.38 15.72 0.17
CA PHE A 217 -5.00 15.31 1.42
C PHE A 217 -6.44 14.89 1.16
N LEU A 218 -6.81 13.70 1.64
CA LEU A 218 -8.15 13.15 1.45
C LEU A 218 -9.11 13.51 2.57
N SER A 219 -8.60 14.01 3.70
CA SER A 219 -9.38 14.58 4.80
C SER A 219 -8.53 15.57 5.61
N GLU A 220 -9.16 16.39 6.46
CA GLU A 220 -8.47 17.39 7.28
C GLU A 220 -7.95 16.86 8.64
N GLY A 221 -8.12 15.56 8.91
CA GLY A 221 -7.74 14.92 10.17
C GLY A 221 -6.27 14.50 10.27
N LYS A 222 -5.95 13.83 11.39
CA LYS A 222 -4.67 13.10 11.52
C LYS A 222 -4.53 12.04 10.42
N LEU A 223 -3.29 11.63 10.16
CA LEU A 223 -3.06 10.49 9.28
C LEU A 223 -3.69 9.21 9.85
N ILE A 224 -4.37 8.48 8.98
CA ILE A 224 -4.99 7.18 9.30
C ILE A 224 -4.41 6.12 8.39
N ASP A 225 -3.94 5.02 8.97
CA ASP A 225 -3.54 3.84 8.21
C ASP A 225 -4.79 3.09 7.74
N ARG A 226 -4.95 3.01 6.43
CA ARG A 226 -6.05 2.34 5.72
C ARG A 226 -5.54 1.29 4.73
N GLY A 227 -4.29 0.85 4.85
CA GLY A 227 -3.77 -0.21 3.98
C GLY A 227 -3.44 0.20 2.55
N SER A 228 -2.87 1.39 2.38
CA SER A 228 -2.43 1.94 1.10
C SER A 228 -3.58 2.35 0.15
N ILE A 229 -3.25 3.17 -0.85
CA ILE A 229 -4.09 3.41 -2.03
C ILE A 229 -3.38 2.77 -3.20
N PHE A 230 -4.04 1.88 -3.95
CA PHE A 230 -3.50 1.39 -5.21
C PHE A 230 -4.25 2.00 -6.38
N CYS A 231 -3.55 2.78 -7.19
CA CYS A 231 -4.09 3.34 -8.42
C CYS A 231 -3.66 2.54 -9.64
N LEU A 232 -4.58 2.43 -10.61
CA LEU A 232 -4.38 1.75 -11.88
C LEU A 232 -4.98 2.57 -13.01
N ASP A 233 -4.25 2.66 -14.12
CA ASP A 233 -4.75 3.23 -15.36
C ASP A 233 -5.26 2.13 -16.27
N ILE A 234 -6.58 2.06 -16.42
CA ILE A 234 -7.25 1.09 -17.29
C ILE A 234 -7.53 1.73 -18.64
N ARG A 235 -7.23 0.99 -19.72
CA ARG A 235 -7.50 1.40 -21.09
C ARG A 235 -8.99 1.42 -21.40
#